data_AF-A0A1P8QY53-F1
#
_entry.id   AF-A0A1P8QY53-F1
#
_cell.length_a   1.000
_cell.length_b   1.000
_cell.length_c   1.000
_cell.angle_alpha   90.00
_cell.angle_beta   90.00
_cell.angle_gamma   90.00
#
_symmetry.space_group_name_H-M   'P 1'
#
loop_
_entity.id
_entity.type
_entity.pdbx_description
1 polymer ?
#
loop_
_entity_poly.entity_id
_entity_poly.type
_entity_poly.pdbx_seq_one_letter_code
_entity_poly.pdbx_strand_id
1 'polypeptide(L)'
;MRVLMLKQKIMFAVALSLTAGCAIQPTGSGDSADQPGNVPEAVIAMAAPDQDVATARLVPEDGCYWYEHSGPVETTLLPLRTVNGNPICVAREA
;
A
#
# COMPACT_ATOMS: atom_id res chain seq x y z
N MET A 1 -28.60 -47.40 -43.45
CA MET A 1 -29.39 -47.78 -42.27
C MET A 1 -28.85 -46.99 -41.07
N ARG A 2 -29.75 -46.42 -40.24
CA ARG A 2 -29.54 -45.80 -38.92
C ARG A 2 -29.12 -44.32 -38.84
N VAL A 3 -30.18 -43.50 -38.83
CA VAL A 3 -30.34 -42.33 -37.95
C VAL A 3 -30.08 -42.75 -36.49
N LEU A 4 -29.29 -41.98 -35.72
CA LEU A 4 -29.62 -41.70 -34.31
C LEU A 4 -28.81 -40.53 -33.75
N MET A 5 -29.55 -39.55 -33.22
CA MET A 5 -29.10 -38.41 -32.44
C MET A 5 -28.18 -38.83 -31.28
N LEU A 6 -27.14 -38.06 -31.00
CA LEU A 6 -26.51 -38.07 -29.68
C LEU A 6 -26.27 -36.65 -29.16
N LYS A 7 -27.30 -36.17 -28.46
CA LYS A 7 -27.26 -35.34 -27.24
C LYS A 7 -26.14 -34.30 -27.11
N GLN A 8 -26.57 -33.03 -27.18
CA GLN A 8 -25.90 -31.88 -26.58
C GLN A 8 -25.29 -32.22 -25.22
N LYS A 9 -23.98 -32.01 -25.08
CA LYS A 9 -23.31 -31.88 -23.78
C LYS A 9 -22.65 -30.52 -23.74
N ILE A 10 -23.34 -29.62 -23.07
CA ILE A 10 -22.88 -28.29 -22.68
C ILE A 10 -21.63 -28.47 -21.81
N MET A 11 -20.52 -27.82 -22.16
CA MET A 11 -19.40 -27.62 -21.27
C MET A 11 -19.17 -26.11 -21.18
N PHE A 12 -19.88 -25.44 -20.26
CA PHE A 12 -19.56 -24.07 -19.87
C PHE A 12 -18.21 -24.11 -19.18
N ALA A 13 -17.17 -23.68 -19.89
CA ALA A 13 -15.87 -23.43 -19.30
C ALA A 13 -15.99 -22.22 -18.38
N VAL A 14 -16.19 -22.46 -17.08
CA VAL A 14 -16.05 -21.42 -16.05
C VAL A 14 -14.57 -21.06 -15.99
N ALA A 15 -14.21 -19.95 -16.63
CA ALA A 15 -12.90 -19.35 -16.50
C ALA A 15 -12.79 -18.77 -15.08
N LEU A 16 -12.12 -19.50 -14.19
CA LEU A 16 -11.79 -19.03 -12.85
C LEU A 16 -10.63 -18.05 -12.99
N SER A 17 -10.92 -16.75 -13.11
CA SER A 17 -9.91 -15.71 -13.08
C SER A 17 -9.39 -15.56 -11.65
N LEU A 18 -8.24 -16.17 -11.36
CA LEU A 18 -7.49 -15.86 -10.14
C LEU A 18 -6.85 -14.48 -10.34
N THR A 19 -7.45 -13.45 -9.75
CA THR A 19 -6.77 -12.15 -9.58
C THR A 19 -5.73 -12.32 -8.48
N ALA A 20 -4.47 -12.54 -8.85
CA ALA A 20 -3.35 -12.46 -7.92
C ALA A 20 -3.21 -11.00 -7.46
N GLY A 21 -3.41 -10.74 -6.17
CA GLY A 21 -3.05 -9.45 -5.56
C GLY A 21 -1.54 -9.43 -5.32
N CYS A 22 -0.83 -8.47 -5.91
CA CYS A 22 0.56 -8.23 -5.56
C CYS A 22 0.61 -7.55 -4.19
N ALA A 23 0.82 -8.32 -3.12
CA ALA A 23 1.34 -7.78 -1.87
C ALA A 23 2.86 -7.96 -1.89
N ILE A 24 3.57 -6.86 -2.11
CA ILE A 24 5.04 -6.85 -2.15
C ILE A 24 5.51 -6.38 -0.78
N GLN A 25 6.32 -7.21 -0.12
CA GLN A 25 6.94 -6.90 1.16
C GLN A 25 8.09 -5.91 0.93
N PRO A 26 8.14 -4.75 1.61
CA PRO A 26 9.28 -3.84 1.48
C PRO A 26 10.50 -4.44 2.19
N THR A 27 11.57 -4.66 1.44
CA THR A 27 12.88 -5.04 1.96
C THR A 27 13.77 -3.80 1.99
N GLY A 28 13.80 -3.07 3.10
CA GLY A 28 14.68 -1.90 3.21
C GLY A 28 14.62 -1.19 4.57
N SER A 29 15.74 -1.24 5.31
CA SER A 29 16.09 -0.33 6.41
C SER A 29 15.20 -0.36 7.66
N GLY A 30 14.70 -1.54 8.05
CA GLY A 30 13.63 -1.72 9.05
C GLY A 30 13.98 -1.61 10.54
N ASP A 31 15.10 -1.00 10.94
CA ASP A 31 15.38 -0.85 12.40
C ASP A 31 15.35 0.61 12.88
N SER A 32 15.60 1.58 11.99
CA SER A 32 15.60 2.99 12.38
C SER A 32 14.48 3.78 11.70
N ALA A 33 14.18 3.52 10.41
CA ALA A 33 13.15 4.29 9.69
C ALA A 33 11.73 4.12 10.27
N ASP A 34 11.47 3.00 10.93
CA ASP A 34 10.20 2.68 11.57
C ASP A 34 10.05 3.36 12.95
N GLN A 35 11.12 3.98 13.46
CA GLN A 35 11.09 4.73 14.71
C GLN A 35 10.52 6.15 14.48
N PRO A 36 9.57 6.62 15.32
CA PRO A 36 9.05 7.98 15.23
C PRO A 36 10.17 9.02 15.23
N GLY A 37 10.09 9.96 14.29
CA GLY A 37 11.02 11.08 14.17
C GLY A 37 12.33 10.74 13.46
N ASN A 38 12.58 9.47 13.13
CA ASN A 38 13.73 9.07 12.32
C ASN A 38 13.36 9.08 10.82
N VAL A 39 13.08 10.29 10.33
CA VAL A 39 12.59 10.54 8.97
C VAL A 39 13.69 11.24 8.17
N PRO A 40 14.08 10.75 6.99
CA PRO A 40 15.10 11.40 6.17
C PRO A 40 14.74 12.85 5.82
N GLU A 41 15.73 13.74 5.74
CA GLU A 41 15.53 15.16 5.41
C GLU A 41 14.83 15.35 4.06
N ALA A 42 15.11 14.46 3.10
CA ALA A 42 14.44 14.46 1.80
C ALA A 42 12.93 14.21 1.92
N VAL A 43 12.49 13.36 2.86
CA VAL A 43 11.07 13.09 3.13
C VAL A 43 10.44 14.30 3.81
N ILE A 44 11.12 14.91 4.78
CA ILE A 44 10.68 16.14 5.45
C ILE A 44 10.48 17.28 4.44
N ALA A 45 11.43 17.45 3.51
CA ALA A 45 11.36 18.49 2.48
C ALA A 45 10.21 18.30 1.47
N MET A 46 9.73 17.07 1.29
CA MET A 46 8.60 16.77 0.40
C MET A 46 7.25 16.90 1.09
N ALA A 47 7.19 16.80 2.43
CA ALA A 47 5.95 16.81 3.19
C ALA A 47 5.18 18.11 2.99
N ALA A 48 3.87 18.02 2.79
CA ALA A 48 2.99 19.17 2.80
C ALA A 48 2.99 19.84 4.19
N PRO A 49 2.65 21.14 4.27
CA PRO A 49 2.45 21.84 5.54
C PRO A 49 1.44 21.14 6.45
N ASP A 50 1.47 21.50 7.74
CA ASP A 50 0.50 21.08 8.76
C ASP A 50 0.46 19.57 9.06
N GLN A 51 1.51 18.84 8.67
CA GLN A 51 1.73 17.44 9.05
C GLN A 51 2.85 17.35 10.09
N ASP A 52 2.67 16.53 11.12
CA ASP A 52 3.64 16.38 12.19
C ASP A 52 4.77 15.42 11.78
N VAL A 53 5.79 15.96 11.10
CA VAL A 53 6.95 15.18 10.67
C VAL A 53 7.78 14.63 11.83
N ALA A 54 7.62 15.14 13.06
CA ALA A 54 8.37 14.67 14.22
C ALA A 54 7.82 13.34 14.76
N THR A 55 6.55 13.02 14.49
CA THR A 55 5.94 11.72 14.83
C THR A 55 5.94 10.75 13.65
N ALA A 56 6.40 11.20 12.48
CA ALA A 56 6.40 10.40 11.28
C ALA A 56 7.37 9.21 11.38
N ARG A 57 6.98 8.10 10.75
CA ARG A 57 7.72 6.84 10.71
C ARG A 57 7.36 6.07 9.44
N LEU A 58 8.28 5.23 8.98
CA LEU A 58 7.99 4.26 7.94
C LEU A 58 7.08 3.15 8.51
N VAL A 59 6.06 2.75 7.75
CA VAL A 59 5.15 1.66 8.08
C VAL A 59 5.51 0.47 7.17
N PRO A 60 6.09 -0.62 7.71
CA PRO A 60 6.58 -1.74 6.91
C PRO A 60 5.49 -2.46 6.11
N GLU A 61 4.23 -2.38 6.53
CA GLU A 61 3.12 -3.06 5.87
C GLU A 61 2.88 -2.52 4.45
N ASP A 62 3.06 -1.21 4.24
CA ASP A 62 2.83 -0.55 2.96
C ASP A 62 4.06 0.16 2.37
N GLY A 63 5.14 0.30 3.15
CA GLY A 63 6.37 0.96 2.76
C GLY A 63 6.23 2.48 2.62
N CYS A 64 5.23 3.08 3.28
CA CYS A 64 4.97 4.50 3.24
C CYS A 64 5.22 5.16 4.60
N TYR A 65 5.47 6.47 4.60
CA TYR A 65 5.61 7.23 5.83
C TYR A 65 4.24 7.63 6.35
N TRP A 66 4.03 7.49 7.65
CA TRP A 66 2.80 7.85 8.37
C TRP A 66 3.14 8.67 9.59
N TYR A 67 2.28 9.62 9.95
CA TYR A 67 2.44 10.49 11.11
C TYR A 67 1.23 10.42 12.05
N GLU A 68 1.41 10.85 13.30
CA GLU A 68 0.33 10.88 14.28
C GLU A 68 -0.46 12.18 14.16
N HIS A 69 -1.77 12.03 13.98
CA HIS A 69 -2.72 13.13 14.01
C HIS A 69 -3.59 13.01 15.25
N SER A 70 -3.36 13.90 16.23
CA SER A 70 -4.17 13.99 17.43
C SER A 70 -5.41 14.84 17.17
N GLY A 71 -6.55 14.17 16.97
CA GLY A 71 -7.87 14.78 16.90
C GLY A 71 -8.55 14.85 18.28
N PRO A 72 -9.76 15.45 18.35
CA PRO A 72 -10.50 15.58 19.61
C PRO A 72 -10.91 14.26 20.27
N VAL A 73 -11.01 13.18 19.49
CA VAL A 73 -11.51 11.87 19.95
C VAL A 73 -10.40 10.85 20.07
N GLU A 74 -9.42 10.88 19.16
CA GLU A 74 -8.39 9.86 19.05
C GLU A 74 -7.12 10.43 18.42
N THR A 75 -6.01 9.71 18.62
CA THR A 75 -4.80 9.89 17.83
C THR A 75 -4.76 8.79 16.78
N THR A 76 -4.77 9.18 15.52
CA THR A 76 -4.80 8.26 14.38
C THR A 76 -3.54 8.42 13.56
N LEU A 77 -3.03 7.32 13.01
CA LEU A 77 -2.00 7.38 11.99
C LEU A 77 -2.61 7.84 10.66
N LEU A 78 -2.05 8.88 10.08
CA LEU A 78 -2.39 9.36 8.74
C LEU A 78 -1.17 9.26 7.81
N PRO A 79 -1.37 8.99 6.51
CA PRO A 79 -0.26 8.92 5.58
C PRO A 79 0.38 10.30 5.43
N LEU A 80 1.71 10.35 5.50
CA LEU A 80 2.49 11.55 5.20
C LEU A 80 2.44 11.82 3.70
N ARG A 81 1.98 13.00 3.32
CA ARG A 81 1.70 13.36 1.92
C ARG A 81 2.54 14.52 1.44
N THR A 82 2.83 14.51 0.14
CA THR A 82 3.37 15.65 -0.60
C THR A 82 2.37 16.79 -0.69
N VAL A 83 2.82 17.99 -1.08
CA VAL A 83 1.94 19.14 -1.38
C VAL A 83 0.84 18.85 -2.41
N ASN A 84 1.06 17.88 -3.29
CA ASN A 84 0.08 17.43 -4.29
C ASN A 84 -0.85 16.31 -3.76
N GLY A 85 -0.72 15.94 -2.49
CA GLY A 85 -1.55 14.93 -1.84
C GLY A 85 -1.10 13.48 -2.05
N ASN A 86 -0.02 13.21 -2.80
CA ASN A 86 0.49 11.85 -2.97
C ASN A 86 1.16 11.35 -1.68
N PRO A 87 0.99 10.08 -1.27
CA PRO A 87 1.72 9.51 -0.14
C PRO A 87 3.22 9.47 -0.45
N ILE A 88 4.05 9.64 0.58
CA ILE A 88 5.50 9.54 0.47
C ILE A 88 5.91 8.12 0.87
N CYS A 89 6.51 7.38 -0.06
CA CYS A 89 6.86 5.97 0.13
C CYS A 89 8.29 5.69 -0.34
N VAL A 90 8.89 4.63 0.17
CA VAL A 90 10.21 4.18 -0.31
C VAL A 90 10.09 3.57 -1.70
N ALA A 91 11.10 3.80 -2.55
CA ALA A 91 11.15 3.16 -3.85
C ALA A 91 11.24 1.64 -3.66
N ARG A 92 10.43 0.89 -4.41
CA ARG A 92 10.53 -0.56 -4.50
C ARG A 92 11.53 -0.88 -5.61
N GLU A 93 12.56 -1.68 -5.32
CA GLU A 93 13.35 -2.29 -6.40
C GLU A 93 12.44 -3.21 -7.22
N ALA A 94 12.55 -3.13 -8.55
CA ALA A 94 11.71 -3.86 -9.50
C ALA A 94 12.32 -5.21 -9.90
#